data_AF-A0A1Z5HE60-F1
#
_entry.id   AF-A0A1Z5HE60-F1
#
_cell.length_a   1.000
_cell.length_b   1.000
_cell.length_c   1.000
_cell.angle_alpha   90.00
_cell.angle_beta   90.00
_cell.angle_gamma   90.00
#
_symmetry.space_group_name_H-M   'P 1'
#
loop_
_entity.id
_entity.type
_entity.pdbx_description
1 polymer ?
#
loop_
_entity_poly.entity_id
_entity_poly.type
_entity_poly.pdbx_seq_one_letter_code
_entity_poly.pdbx_strand_id
1 'polypeptide(L)'
;MHIFNDGSVSISCGAVEMGQGVRVKLCNIAAHIFSIDSARIKLESTNTTRIANMSPTSASTGTDLNGQAIRIACEQIMQRLKQLAANILSVDSALISINNERVCIAEQASDLDWKMLISQAYMARCALSAQAHYATPHLSFDMQTEKGGPFAYHVYGCAAIEVTIDCLRGRYQLDSIKIIHDIGQSLAPEIDRGQIEGAVVQGLGWMTMEEIRYDETGSLLSD
;
A
#
# COMPACT_ATOMS: atom_id res chain seq x y z
N MET A 1 11.70 -0.56 9.37
CA MET A 1 10.60 -0.20 10.28
C MET A 1 11.15 -0.11 11.68
N HIS A 2 10.73 0.91 12.43
CA HIS A 2 11.20 1.19 13.79
C HIS A 2 9.99 1.53 14.67
N ILE A 3 9.94 0.97 15.88
CA ILE A 3 9.01 1.40 16.93
C ILE A 3 9.84 2.15 17.98
N PHE A 4 9.45 3.39 18.26
CA PHE A 4 10.10 4.22 19.26
C PHE A 4 9.51 4.00 20.65
N ASN A 5 10.21 4.43 21.69
CA ASN A 5 9.85 4.17 23.09
C ASN A 5 8.50 4.80 23.50
N ASP A 6 8.01 5.80 22.77
CA ASP A 6 6.68 6.41 22.97
C ASP A 6 5.53 5.61 22.32
N GLY A 7 5.86 4.50 21.65
CA GLY A 7 4.95 3.64 20.92
C GLY A 7 4.61 4.14 19.51
N SER A 8 5.26 5.20 19.03
CA SER A 8 5.13 5.62 17.62
C SER A 8 5.91 4.69 16.70
N VAL A 9 5.43 4.53 15.47
CA VAL A 9 6.00 3.62 14.47
C VAL A 9 6.42 4.42 13.25
N SER A 10 7.70 4.29 12.87
CA SER A 10 8.25 4.86 11.65
C SER A 10 8.53 3.79 10.62
N ILE A 11 7.98 4.00 9.43
CA ILE A 11 8.13 3.11 8.27
C ILE A 11 8.96 3.84 7.22
N SER A 12 9.96 3.15 6.67
CA SER A 12 10.67 3.58 5.47
C SER A 12 10.52 2.48 4.44
N CYS A 13 10.12 2.85 3.22
CA CYS A 13 9.92 1.92 2.11
C CYS A 13 10.41 2.53 0.79
N GLY A 14 10.42 1.74 -0.28
CA GLY A 14 10.84 2.17 -1.61
C GLY A 14 9.71 2.78 -2.45
N ALA A 15 8.46 2.75 -1.98
CA ALA A 15 7.35 3.36 -2.69
C ALA A 15 7.51 4.89 -2.74
N VAL A 16 7.23 5.48 -3.89
CA VAL A 16 7.18 6.93 -4.11
C VAL A 16 5.72 7.36 -4.14
N GLU A 17 5.35 8.27 -3.25
CA GLU A 17 4.02 8.89 -3.25
C GLU A 17 3.96 9.99 -4.31
N MET A 18 2.97 9.91 -5.19
CA MET A 18 2.72 10.86 -6.28
C MET A 18 1.23 11.17 -6.46
N GLY A 19 0.41 10.87 -5.45
CA GLY A 19 -1.04 11.13 -5.44
C GLY A 19 -1.90 9.87 -5.48
N GLN A 20 -1.29 8.69 -5.67
CA GLN A 20 -1.98 7.41 -5.67
C GLN A 20 -2.37 6.91 -4.27
N GLY A 21 -1.92 7.61 -3.22
CA GLY A 21 -2.29 7.31 -1.84
C GLY A 21 -1.61 6.06 -1.27
N VAL A 22 -0.43 5.70 -1.81
CA VAL A 22 0.35 4.55 -1.32
C VAL A 22 0.71 4.73 0.16
N ARG A 23 0.96 5.97 0.60
CA ARG A 23 1.27 6.26 2.00
C ARG A 23 0.19 5.78 2.97
N VAL A 24 -1.07 6.10 2.67
CA VAL A 24 -2.20 5.73 3.52
C VAL A 24 -2.38 4.22 3.54
N LYS A 25 -2.33 3.58 2.36
CA LYS A 25 -2.46 2.11 2.24
C LYS A 25 -1.41 1.37 3.06
N LEU A 26 -0.15 1.80 2.98
CA LEU A 26 0.95 1.18 3.74
C LEU A 26 0.83 1.41 5.25
N CYS A 27 0.39 2.60 5.68
CA CYS A 27 0.10 2.86 7.09
C CYS A 27 -1.05 1.97 7.60
N ASN A 28 -2.11 1.80 6.82
CA ASN A 28 -3.25 0.94 7.19
C ASN A 28 -2.85 -0.52 7.37
N ILE A 29 -1.96 -1.05 6.52
CA ILE A 29 -1.41 -2.42 6.69
C ILE A 29 -0.72 -2.56 8.05
N ALA A 30 0.17 -1.63 8.39
CA ALA A 30 0.88 -1.69 9.67
C ALA A 30 -0.07 -1.50 10.86
N ALA A 31 -1.04 -0.58 10.76
CA ALA A 31 -2.05 -0.33 11.79
C ALA A 31 -2.87 -1.59 12.07
N HIS A 32 -3.27 -2.28 11.00
CA HIS A 32 -4.03 -3.52 11.10
C HIS A 32 -3.23 -4.65 11.77
N ILE A 33 -1.96 -4.85 11.38
CA ILE A 33 -1.14 -5.95 11.93
C ILE A 33 -0.76 -5.70 13.39
N PHE A 34 -0.41 -4.46 13.75
CA PHE A 34 -0.11 -4.11 15.13
C PHE A 34 -1.38 -3.90 15.98
N SER A 35 -2.54 -3.75 15.34
CA SER A 35 -3.82 -3.39 15.97
C SER A 35 -3.69 -2.12 16.81
N ILE A 36 -3.15 -1.06 16.19
CA ILE A 36 -2.94 0.26 16.82
C ILE A 36 -3.54 1.38 15.97
N ASP A 37 -3.74 2.56 16.58
CA ASP A 37 -4.20 3.72 15.83
C ASP A 37 -3.21 4.11 14.73
N SER A 38 -3.72 4.27 13.51
CA SER A 38 -2.98 4.76 12.34
C SER A 38 -2.23 6.07 12.60
N ALA A 39 -2.72 6.93 13.51
CA ALA A 39 -2.06 8.18 13.91
C ALA A 39 -0.69 7.96 14.57
N ARG A 40 -0.41 6.76 15.09
CA ARG A 40 0.92 6.39 15.61
C ARG A 40 1.91 6.06 14.51
N ILE A 41 1.44 5.82 13.29
CA ILE A 41 2.25 5.30 12.20
C ILE A 41 2.55 6.39 11.19
N LYS A 42 3.84 6.63 10.99
CA LYS A 42 4.33 7.57 9.99
C LYS A 42 5.15 6.84 8.94
N LEU A 43 4.75 7.00 7.68
CA LEU A 43 5.62 6.71 6.55
C LEU A 43 6.57 7.89 6.32
N GLU A 44 7.86 7.62 6.36
CA GLU A 44 8.92 8.58 6.06
C GLU A 44 9.10 8.75 4.55
N SER A 45 9.67 9.88 4.15
CA SER A 45 10.08 10.11 2.76
C SER A 45 11.06 9.04 2.28
N THR A 46 10.88 8.62 1.03
CA THR A 46 11.73 7.64 0.35
C THR A 46 13.18 8.09 0.38
N ASN A 47 14.08 7.22 0.83
CA ASN A 47 15.51 7.54 0.97
C ASN A 47 16.36 6.30 0.65
N THR A 48 17.24 6.42 -0.34
CA THR A 48 18.10 5.33 -0.82
C THR A 48 19.16 4.89 0.20
N THR A 49 19.49 5.72 1.18
CA THR A 49 20.37 5.34 2.30
C THR A 49 19.67 4.41 3.30
N ARG A 50 18.33 4.43 3.35
CA ARG A 50 17.52 3.57 4.23
C ARG A 50 17.04 2.31 3.52
N ILE A 51 16.71 2.41 2.24
CA ILE A 51 16.22 1.31 1.41
C ILE A 51 17.01 1.29 0.10
N ALA A 52 17.89 0.31 -0.07
CA ALA A 52 18.70 0.15 -1.27
C ALA A 52 17.94 -0.63 -2.36
N ASN A 53 18.34 -0.43 -3.62
CA ASN A 53 17.94 -1.22 -4.79
C ASN A 53 16.41 -1.36 -4.96
N MET A 54 15.67 -0.30 -4.66
CA MET A 54 14.22 -0.27 -4.89
C MET A 54 13.90 -0.21 -6.39
N SER A 55 12.90 -0.98 -6.81
CA SER A 55 12.30 -0.84 -8.14
C SER A 55 11.50 0.46 -8.24
N PRO A 56 11.33 1.04 -9.45
CA PRO A 56 10.49 2.21 -9.65
C PRO A 56 9.03 1.93 -9.24
N THR A 57 8.37 2.95 -8.68
CA THR A 57 6.92 2.88 -8.43
C THR A 57 6.17 2.96 -9.74
N SER A 58 5.83 1.78 -10.27
CA SER A 58 5.25 1.59 -11.61
C SER A 58 4.52 0.24 -11.68
N ALA A 59 3.94 -0.07 -12.84
CA ALA A 59 3.24 -1.34 -13.09
C ALA A 59 2.14 -1.66 -12.05
N SER A 60 1.62 -0.63 -11.37
CA SER A 60 0.66 -0.77 -10.26
C SER A 60 1.14 -1.63 -9.08
N THR A 61 2.45 -1.86 -8.94
CA THR A 61 3.04 -2.76 -7.93
C THR A 61 3.42 -2.09 -6.61
N GLY A 62 3.29 -0.76 -6.52
CA GLY A 62 3.80 0.04 -5.40
C GLY A 62 3.27 -0.42 -4.04
N THR A 63 1.96 -0.60 -3.92
CA THR A 63 1.31 -1.07 -2.68
C THR A 63 1.59 -2.54 -2.43
N ASP A 64 1.56 -3.39 -3.45
CA ASP A 64 1.75 -4.84 -3.30
C ASP A 64 3.12 -5.18 -2.74
N LEU A 65 4.17 -4.72 -3.41
CA LEU A 65 5.55 -5.07 -3.04
C LEU A 65 5.92 -4.48 -1.68
N ASN A 66 5.63 -3.19 -1.47
CA ASN A 66 5.98 -2.52 -0.22
C ASN A 66 5.06 -2.94 0.93
N GLY A 67 3.79 -3.25 0.64
CA GLY A 67 2.82 -3.74 1.61
C GLY A 67 3.20 -5.12 2.15
N GLN A 68 3.60 -6.04 1.27
CA GLN A 68 4.10 -7.35 1.69
C GLN A 68 5.41 -7.24 2.48
N ALA A 69 6.35 -6.39 2.05
CA ALA A 69 7.57 -6.15 2.82
C ALA A 69 7.27 -5.57 4.22
N ILE A 70 6.32 -4.63 4.31
CA ILE A 70 5.84 -4.09 5.59
C ILE A 70 5.20 -5.17 6.44
N ARG A 71 4.34 -6.02 5.87
CA ARG A 71 3.73 -7.15 6.59
C ARG A 71 4.78 -8.03 7.24
N ILE A 72 5.79 -8.44 6.47
CA ILE A 72 6.89 -9.27 6.97
C ILE A 72 7.65 -8.55 8.10
N ALA A 73 7.94 -7.25 7.96
CA ALA A 73 8.60 -6.48 9.01
C ALA A 73 7.74 -6.37 10.29
N CYS A 74 6.43 -6.14 10.14
CA CYS A 74 5.49 -6.11 11.26
C CYS A 74 5.45 -7.45 11.99
N GLU A 75 5.34 -8.56 11.25
CA GLU A 75 5.28 -9.92 11.80
C GLU A 75 6.53 -10.27 12.60
N GLN A 76 7.72 -9.89 12.13
CA GLN A 76 8.97 -10.09 12.88
C GLN A 76 8.97 -9.35 14.22
N ILE A 77 8.51 -8.10 14.25
CA ILE A 77 8.43 -7.32 15.48
C ILE A 77 7.33 -7.89 16.39
N MET A 78 6.17 -8.22 15.83
CA MET A 78 5.05 -8.82 16.55
C MET A 78 5.43 -10.13 17.22
N GLN A 79 6.20 -11.00 16.55
CA GLN A 79 6.68 -12.24 17.16
C GLN A 79 7.49 -11.97 18.43
N ARG A 80 8.38 -10.98 18.41
CA ARG A 80 9.21 -10.60 19.57
C ARG A 80 8.36 -10.00 20.68
N LEU A 81 7.41 -9.13 20.33
CA LEU A 81 6.48 -8.50 21.27
C LEU A 81 5.56 -9.52 21.94
N LYS A 82 5.00 -10.46 21.18
CA LYS A 82 4.16 -11.55 21.72
C LYS A 82 4.95 -12.44 22.67
N GLN A 83 6.18 -12.80 22.32
CA GLN A 83 7.04 -13.59 23.20
C GLN A 83 7.34 -12.86 24.51
N LEU A 84 7.61 -11.55 24.44
CA LEU A 84 7.84 -10.74 25.64
C LEU A 84 6.58 -10.65 26.51
N ALA A 85 5.43 -10.36 25.90
CA ALA A 85 4.16 -10.27 26.60
C ALA A 85 3.79 -11.60 27.28
N ALA A 86 4.03 -12.73 26.60
CA ALA A 86 3.85 -14.07 27.15
C ALA A 86 4.69 -14.30 28.41
N ASN A 87 5.95 -13.86 28.39
CA ASN A 87 6.85 -13.95 29.55
C ASN A 87 6.38 -13.06 30.71
N ILE A 88 5.91 -11.83 30.44
CA ILE A 88 5.38 -10.90 31.45
C ILE A 88 4.14 -11.47 32.12
N LEU A 89 3.24 -12.05 31.31
CA LEU A 89 1.94 -12.55 31.75
C LEU A 89 1.98 -14.02 32.20
N SER A 90 3.13 -14.68 32.07
CA SER A 90 3.33 -16.10 32.41
C SER A 90 2.35 -17.05 31.69
N VAL A 91 2.15 -16.82 30.39
CA VAL A 91 1.28 -17.63 29.52
C VAL A 91 2.03 -18.07 28.25
N ASP A 92 1.42 -18.96 27.46
CA ASP A 92 1.95 -19.32 26.14
C ASP A 92 1.80 -18.13 25.16
N SER A 93 2.84 -17.86 24.37
CA SER A 93 2.84 -16.88 23.29
C SER A 93 1.75 -17.10 22.25
N ALA A 94 1.31 -18.35 22.04
CA ALA A 94 0.21 -18.68 21.14
C ALA A 94 -1.14 -18.10 21.60
N LEU A 95 -1.29 -17.81 22.89
CA LEU A 95 -2.49 -17.19 23.46
C LEU A 95 -2.47 -15.66 23.40
N ILE A 96 -1.34 -15.06 23.01
CA ILE A 96 -1.18 -13.61 22.97
C ILE A 96 -1.64 -13.04 21.64
N SER A 97 -2.57 -12.10 21.71
CA SER A 97 -2.96 -11.19 20.62
C SER A 97 -2.81 -9.74 21.07
N ILE A 98 -2.80 -8.81 20.10
CA ILE A 98 -2.91 -7.37 20.38
C ILE A 98 -4.15 -6.90 19.65
N ASN A 99 -5.09 -6.31 20.39
CA ASN A 99 -6.35 -5.81 19.88
C ASN A 99 -6.58 -4.40 20.43
N ASN A 100 -6.74 -3.41 19.54
CA ASN A 100 -7.01 -2.02 19.90
C ASN A 100 -6.04 -1.46 20.96
N GLU A 101 -4.74 -1.55 20.67
CA GLU A 101 -3.65 -1.10 21.54
C GLU A 101 -3.56 -1.82 22.89
N ARG A 102 -4.20 -2.99 23.06
CA ARG A 102 -4.08 -3.80 24.27
C ARG A 102 -3.63 -5.21 23.98
N VAL A 103 -2.77 -5.74 24.84
CA VAL A 103 -2.40 -7.14 24.85
C VAL A 103 -3.56 -7.96 25.41
N CYS A 104 -3.96 -9.00 24.69
CA CYS A 104 -5.01 -9.92 25.08
C CYS A 104 -4.45 -11.33 25.31
N ILE A 105 -5.04 -12.05 26.28
CA ILE A 105 -4.81 -13.47 26.53
C ILE A 105 -6.08 -14.20 26.14
N ALA A 106 -6.04 -15.05 25.11
CA ALA A 106 -7.21 -15.76 24.61
C ALA A 106 -8.45 -14.84 24.43
N GLU A 107 -8.23 -13.70 23.75
CA GLU A 107 -9.23 -12.64 23.49
C GLU A 107 -9.67 -11.79 24.70
N GLN A 108 -9.17 -12.05 25.91
CA GLN A 108 -9.42 -11.19 27.07
C GLN A 108 -8.33 -10.13 27.23
N ALA A 109 -8.73 -8.86 27.26
CA ALA A 109 -7.80 -7.74 27.43
C ALA A 109 -7.10 -7.80 28.79
N SER A 110 -5.78 -7.66 28.77
CA SER A 110 -4.95 -7.49 29.97
C SER A 110 -4.78 -6.01 30.31
N ASP A 111 -4.09 -5.75 31.43
CA ASP A 111 -3.67 -4.41 31.84
C ASP A 111 -2.47 -3.88 31.03
N LEU A 112 -1.86 -4.73 30.19
CA LEU A 112 -0.70 -4.35 29.38
C LEU A 112 -1.17 -3.68 28.07
N ASP A 113 -1.11 -2.35 28.04
CA ASP A 113 -1.35 -1.59 26.82
C ASP A 113 -0.11 -1.53 25.91
N TRP A 114 -0.29 -1.00 24.70
CA TRP A 114 0.77 -0.87 23.70
C TRP A 114 1.98 -0.10 24.21
N LYS A 115 1.77 1.04 24.89
CA LYS A 115 2.88 1.86 25.39
C LYS A 115 3.66 1.15 26.48
N MET A 116 2.94 0.50 27.40
CA MET A 116 3.54 -0.31 28.46
C MET A 116 4.33 -1.46 27.86
N LEU A 117 3.78 -2.18 26.87
CA LEU A 117 4.49 -3.27 26.18
C LEU A 117 5.78 -2.78 25.51
N ILE A 118 5.73 -1.66 24.80
CA ILE A 118 6.91 -1.08 24.14
C ILE A 118 7.96 -0.61 25.16
N SER A 119 7.54 0.01 26.26
CA SER A 119 8.44 0.39 27.35
C SER A 119 9.11 -0.83 28.00
N GLN A 120 8.34 -1.90 28.24
CA GLN A 120 8.89 -3.18 28.73
C GLN A 120 9.84 -3.81 27.71
N ALA A 121 9.54 -3.72 26.42
CA ALA A 121 10.42 -4.21 25.36
C ALA A 121 11.76 -3.49 25.34
N TYR A 122 11.76 -2.17 25.54
CA TYR A 122 12.98 -1.39 25.69
C TYR A 122 13.81 -1.85 26.90
N MET A 123 13.18 -1.98 28.08
CA MET A 123 13.86 -2.45 29.30
C MET A 123 14.40 -3.88 29.16
N ALA A 124 13.66 -4.75 28.47
CA ALA A 124 14.07 -6.12 28.17
C ALA A 124 15.15 -6.22 27.08
N ARG A 125 15.59 -5.09 26.50
CA ARG A 125 16.55 -5.03 25.37
C ARG A 125 16.07 -5.82 24.15
N CYS A 126 14.76 -5.80 23.92
CA CYS A 126 14.13 -6.41 22.76
C CYS A 126 14.29 -5.50 21.53
N ALA A 127 14.65 -6.07 20.38
CA ALA A 127 14.84 -5.32 19.15
C ALA A 127 13.49 -4.88 18.54
N LEU A 128 13.19 -3.58 18.63
CA LEU A 128 12.00 -2.92 18.08
C LEU A 128 12.21 -2.38 16.65
N SER A 129 13.03 -3.07 15.88
CA SER A 129 13.32 -2.71 14.49
C SER A 129 13.39 -3.96 13.62
N ALA A 130 12.91 -3.82 12.39
CA ALA A 130 12.93 -4.88 11.39
C ALA A 130 13.15 -4.30 9.98
N GLN A 131 13.90 -5.05 9.19
CA GLN A 131 14.07 -4.86 7.76
C GLN A 131 13.51 -6.10 7.06
N ALA A 132 12.83 -5.88 5.96
CA ALA A 132 12.21 -6.94 5.19
C ALA A 132 12.27 -6.63 3.69
N HIS A 133 12.17 -7.68 2.90
CA HIS A 133 12.13 -7.65 1.46
C HIS A 133 11.05 -8.62 0.98
N TYR A 134 10.39 -8.27 -0.11
CA TYR A 134 9.42 -9.13 -0.77
C TYR A 134 9.73 -9.17 -2.26
N ALA A 135 9.76 -10.39 -2.81
CA ALA A 135 9.83 -10.66 -4.23
C ALA A 135 8.61 -11.49 -4.59
N THR A 136 7.86 -11.06 -5.60
CA THR A 136 6.67 -11.77 -6.06
C THR A 136 7.05 -13.17 -6.53
N PRO A 137 6.45 -14.23 -5.96
CA PRO A 137 6.83 -15.59 -6.29
C PRO A 137 6.24 -16.02 -7.64
N HIS A 138 6.80 -17.09 -8.20
CA HIS A 138 6.25 -17.82 -9.37
C HIS A 138 6.11 -17.03 -10.68
N LEU A 139 6.83 -15.91 -10.83
CA LEU A 139 6.89 -15.18 -12.09
C LEU A 139 7.91 -15.86 -13.03
N SER A 140 7.49 -16.15 -14.27
CA SER A 140 8.40 -16.63 -15.32
C SER A 140 7.91 -16.16 -16.69
N PHE A 141 8.80 -15.65 -17.52
CA PHE A 141 8.46 -15.23 -18.88
C PHE A 141 9.69 -15.34 -19.78
N ASP A 142 9.58 -16.11 -20.85
CA ASP A 142 10.59 -16.20 -21.89
C ASP A 142 10.27 -15.19 -22.99
N MET A 143 11.11 -14.17 -23.11
CA MET A 143 10.95 -13.12 -24.12
C MET A 143 11.16 -13.60 -25.56
N GLN A 144 11.88 -14.70 -25.79
CA GLN A 144 12.09 -15.21 -27.14
C GLN A 144 10.88 -15.98 -27.67
N THR A 145 10.21 -16.71 -26.78
CA THR A 145 9.04 -17.51 -27.14
C THR A 145 7.71 -16.87 -26.77
N GLU A 146 7.75 -15.73 -26.06
CA GLU A 146 6.60 -15.01 -25.49
C GLU A 146 5.70 -15.91 -24.62
N LYS A 147 6.32 -16.84 -23.88
CA LYS A 147 5.61 -17.83 -23.07
C LYS A 147 5.97 -17.71 -21.60
N GLY A 148 4.97 -17.91 -20.74
CA GLY A 148 5.12 -17.96 -19.29
C GLY A 148 3.96 -17.30 -18.55
N GLY A 149 4.14 -17.13 -17.24
CA GLY A 149 3.28 -16.33 -16.36
C GLY A 149 4.04 -15.08 -15.88
N PRO A 150 4.00 -13.96 -16.62
CA PRO A 150 4.68 -12.72 -16.23
C PRO A 150 3.97 -11.96 -15.10
N PHE A 151 2.71 -12.29 -14.81
CA PHE A 151 1.89 -11.61 -13.83
C PHE A 151 1.42 -12.59 -12.74
N ALA A 152 1.40 -12.13 -11.49
CA ALA A 152 0.91 -12.93 -10.36
C ALA A 152 -0.61 -13.07 -10.37
N TYR A 153 -1.31 -12.03 -10.83
CA TYR A 153 -2.77 -11.99 -10.98
C TYR A 153 -3.14 -10.92 -12.00
N HIS A 154 -4.42 -10.87 -12.36
CA HIS A 154 -4.98 -9.86 -13.26
C HIS A 154 -6.09 -9.09 -12.57
N VAL A 155 -6.15 -7.79 -12.86
CA VAL A 155 -7.22 -6.90 -12.43
C VAL A 155 -8.18 -6.72 -13.60
N TYR A 156 -9.49 -6.81 -13.33
CA TYR A 156 -10.53 -6.69 -14.35
C TYR A 156 -11.45 -5.51 -14.07
N GLY A 157 -12.11 -5.01 -15.10
CA GLY A 157 -13.13 -3.98 -14.95
C GLY A 157 -13.92 -3.81 -16.23
N CYS A 158 -15.07 -3.13 -16.10
CA CYS A 158 -15.94 -2.78 -17.21
C CYS A 158 -16.49 -1.37 -16.97
N ALA A 159 -16.54 -0.58 -18.02
CA ALA A 159 -17.13 0.75 -18.02
C ALA A 159 -18.18 0.85 -19.14
N ALA A 160 -19.34 1.41 -18.83
CA ALA A 160 -20.34 1.84 -19.79
C ALA A 160 -20.44 3.37 -19.75
N ILE A 161 -20.23 4.01 -20.90
CA ILE A 161 -20.18 5.46 -21.04
C ILE A 161 -21.24 5.87 -22.05
N GLU A 162 -22.13 6.76 -21.64
CA GLU A 162 -23.22 7.33 -22.44
C GLU A 162 -22.86 8.76 -22.82
N VAL A 163 -23.01 9.10 -24.10
CA VAL A 163 -22.55 10.36 -24.67
C VAL A 163 -23.56 10.88 -25.69
N THR A 164 -23.86 12.18 -25.60
CA THR A 164 -24.63 12.92 -26.60
C THR A 164 -23.67 13.68 -27.52
N ILE A 165 -23.86 13.58 -28.84
CA ILE A 165 -22.99 14.21 -29.85
C ILE A 165 -23.79 15.24 -30.66
N ASP A 166 -23.29 16.47 -30.74
CA ASP A 166 -23.71 17.46 -31.72
C ASP A 166 -22.99 17.18 -33.05
N CYS A 167 -23.68 16.49 -33.96
CA CYS A 167 -23.13 16.10 -35.26
C CYS A 167 -22.82 17.28 -36.20
N LEU A 168 -23.36 18.48 -35.94
CA LEU A 168 -23.06 19.66 -36.75
C LEU A 168 -21.79 20.37 -36.27
N ARG A 169 -21.56 20.40 -34.94
CA ARG A 169 -20.42 21.11 -34.33
C ARG A 169 -19.26 20.20 -33.98
N GLY A 170 -19.44 18.88 -34.04
CA GLY A 170 -18.43 17.90 -33.64
C GLY A 170 -18.11 17.94 -32.14
N ARG A 171 -19.06 18.38 -31.31
CA ARG A 171 -18.90 18.45 -29.85
C ARG A 171 -19.66 17.30 -29.20
N TYR A 172 -19.20 16.88 -28.03
CA TYR A 172 -19.87 15.85 -27.25
C TYR A 172 -20.10 16.30 -25.81
N GLN A 173 -21.09 15.69 -25.16
CA GLN A 173 -21.38 15.81 -23.74
C GLN A 173 -21.44 14.41 -23.13
N LEU A 174 -20.75 14.21 -22.02
CA LEU A 174 -20.83 12.96 -21.26
C LEU A 174 -22.12 12.98 -20.43
N ASP A 175 -23.01 12.02 -20.66
CA ASP A 175 -24.30 11.93 -19.98
C ASP A 175 -24.22 11.05 -18.74
N SER A 176 -23.56 9.88 -18.85
CA SER A 176 -23.34 9.00 -17.72
C SER A 176 -22.11 8.11 -17.88
N ILE A 177 -21.49 7.77 -16.74
CA ILE A 177 -20.37 6.82 -16.65
C ILE A 177 -20.71 5.82 -15.55
N LYS A 178 -20.72 4.53 -15.87
CA LYS A 178 -20.96 3.43 -14.93
C LYS A 178 -19.80 2.47 -14.99
N ILE A 179 -19.14 2.23 -13.86
CA ILE A 179 -17.92 1.42 -13.78
C ILE A 179 -18.10 0.33 -12.73
N ILE A 180 -17.67 -0.88 -13.07
CA ILE A 180 -17.36 -1.94 -12.13
C ILE A 180 -15.87 -2.23 -12.29
N HIS A 181 -15.10 -2.15 -11.22
CA HIS A 181 -13.67 -2.44 -11.24
C HIS A 181 -13.36 -3.41 -10.11
N ASP A 182 -12.72 -4.53 -10.43
CA ASP A 182 -12.19 -5.45 -9.44
C ASP A 182 -10.99 -4.81 -8.78
N ILE A 183 -11.02 -4.66 -7.46
CA ILE A 183 -9.92 -4.10 -6.67
C ILE A 183 -9.46 -5.09 -5.60
N GLY A 184 -9.90 -6.35 -5.68
CA GLY A 184 -9.71 -7.34 -4.64
C GLY A 184 -10.23 -6.83 -3.28
N GLN A 185 -9.43 -7.02 -2.24
CA GLN A 185 -9.69 -6.44 -0.92
C GLN A 185 -9.01 -5.08 -0.81
N SER A 186 -9.81 -4.02 -0.97
CA SER A 186 -9.33 -2.64 -0.90
C SER A 186 -8.71 -2.31 0.46
N LEU A 187 -7.53 -1.70 0.44
CA LEU A 187 -6.82 -1.19 1.62
C LEU A 187 -7.26 0.23 2.02
N ALA A 188 -7.86 0.98 1.08
CA ALA A 188 -8.37 2.32 1.29
C ALA A 188 -9.45 2.64 0.24
N PRO A 189 -10.74 2.32 0.50
CA PRO A 189 -11.80 2.36 -0.52
C PRO A 189 -11.96 3.72 -1.20
N GLU A 190 -11.85 4.80 -0.42
CA GLU A 190 -11.97 6.17 -0.95
C GLU A 190 -10.81 6.53 -1.89
N ILE A 191 -9.61 6.02 -1.63
CA ILE A 191 -8.44 6.23 -2.50
C ILE A 191 -8.59 5.41 -3.77
N ASP A 192 -9.04 4.15 -3.65
CA ASP A 192 -9.26 3.27 -4.81
C ASP A 192 -10.34 3.84 -5.73
N ARG A 193 -11.43 4.36 -5.14
CA ARG A 193 -12.46 5.08 -5.89
C ARG A 193 -11.90 6.31 -6.60
N GLY A 194 -11.14 7.14 -5.90
CA GLY A 194 -10.52 8.33 -6.51
C GLY A 194 -9.55 7.99 -7.65
N GLN A 195 -8.81 6.88 -7.54
CA GLN A 195 -7.96 6.37 -8.62
C GLN A 195 -8.78 5.94 -9.84
N ILE A 196 -9.88 5.21 -9.64
CA ILE A 196 -10.78 4.80 -10.73
C ILE A 196 -11.39 6.02 -11.42
N GLU A 197 -11.93 6.97 -10.66
CA GLU A 197 -12.54 8.18 -11.19
C GLU A 197 -11.52 9.02 -11.97
N GLY A 198 -10.32 9.24 -11.41
CA GLY A 198 -9.24 9.97 -12.07
C GLY A 198 -8.75 9.28 -13.35
N ALA A 199 -8.57 7.96 -13.32
CA ALA A 199 -8.12 7.18 -14.48
C ALA A 199 -9.12 7.22 -15.63
N VAL A 200 -10.43 7.19 -15.35
CA VAL A 200 -11.44 7.31 -16.40
C VAL A 200 -11.45 8.71 -17.02
N VAL A 201 -11.35 9.77 -16.22
CA VAL A 201 -11.27 11.12 -16.76
C VAL A 201 -9.99 11.31 -17.59
N GLN A 202 -8.85 10.78 -17.13
CA GLN A 202 -7.60 10.79 -17.88
C GLN A 202 -7.71 10.02 -19.20
N GLY A 203 -8.31 8.83 -19.19
CA GLY A 203 -8.53 8.04 -20.41
C GLY A 203 -9.47 8.72 -21.41
N LEU A 204 -10.49 9.42 -20.91
CA LEU A 204 -11.37 10.23 -21.75
C LEU A 204 -10.61 11.39 -22.39
N GLY A 205 -9.80 12.14 -21.61
CA GLY A 205 -8.93 13.20 -22.12
C GLY A 205 -8.03 12.70 -23.24
N TRP A 206 -7.32 11.60 -22.99
CA TRP A 206 -6.44 10.96 -23.98
C TRP A 206 -7.16 10.60 -25.28
N MET A 207 -8.38 10.08 -25.21
CA MET A 207 -9.12 9.62 -26.39
C MET A 207 -9.85 10.71 -27.17
N THR A 208 -10.03 11.90 -26.58
CA THR A 208 -10.98 12.90 -27.13
C THR A 208 -10.44 14.33 -27.18
N MET A 209 -9.45 14.68 -26.36
CA MET A 209 -9.01 16.07 -26.19
C MET A 209 -7.50 16.25 -26.36
N GLU A 210 -6.70 15.30 -25.88
CA GLU A 210 -5.25 15.44 -25.82
C GLU A 210 -4.61 15.11 -27.16
N GLU A 211 -4.11 16.14 -27.86
CA GLU A 211 -3.40 16.01 -29.13
C GLU A 211 -1.98 16.59 -29.02
N ILE A 212 -0.97 15.75 -29.21
CA ILE A 212 0.44 16.18 -29.25
C ILE A 212 0.77 16.57 -30.70
N ARG A 213 1.01 17.86 -30.95
CA ARG A 213 1.30 18.38 -32.30
C ARG A 213 2.73 18.86 -32.40
N TYR A 214 3.39 18.52 -33.50
CA TYR A 214 4.70 19.02 -33.85
C TYR A 214 4.64 19.80 -35.17
N ASP A 215 5.49 20.80 -35.32
CA ASP A 215 5.72 21.43 -36.61
C ASP A 215 6.67 20.62 -37.50
N GLU A 216 6.86 21.07 -38.74
CA GLU A 216 7.74 20.41 -39.72
C GLU A 216 9.22 20.40 -39.29
N THR A 217 9.60 21.24 -38.33
CA THR A 217 10.96 21.30 -37.77
C THR A 217 11.15 20.37 -36.57
N GLY A 218 10.06 19.74 -36.09
CA GLY A 218 10.06 18.88 -34.92
C GLY A 218 9.83 19.61 -33.59
N SER A 219 9.44 20.88 -33.62
CA SER A 219 9.11 21.65 -32.40
C SER A 219 7.71 21.32 -31.92
N LEU A 220 7.53 21.14 -30.61
CA LEU A 220 6.22 20.90 -29.99
C LEU A 220 5.36 22.17 -30.10
N LEU A 221 4.18 22.05 -30.71
CA LEU A 221 3.20 23.13 -30.90
C LEU A 221 2.12 23.15 -29.80
N SER A 222 1.94 22.03 -29.10
CA SER A 222 0.89 21.80 -28.12
C SER A 222 1.40 21.95 -26.67
N ASP A 223 2.31 22.88 -26.42
CA ASP A 223 2.82 23.26 -25.08
C ASP A 223 2.04 24.46 -24.50
#